data_AF-A0A266QBN1-F1
#
_entry.id   AF-A0A266QBN1-F1
#
_cell.length_a   1.000
_cell.length_b   1.000
_cell.length_c   1.000
_cell.angle_alpha   90.00
_cell.angle_beta   90.00
_cell.angle_gamma   90.00
#
_symmetry.space_group_name_H-M   'P 1'
#
loop_
_entity.id
_entity.type
_entity.pdbx_description
1 polymer ?
#
loop_
_entity_poly.entity_id
_entity_poly.type
_entity_poly.pdbx_seq_one_letter_code
_entity_poly.pdbx_strand_id
1 'polypeptide(L)'
;MKNLSIIVAALAMLSLPTTSFASDCAKWQSKLKSTQRNIDNGGGNQSQVRQWVKERDYYARTLERCHKKAGTHRWVEATGNSTRPLPSNKPARSKREKLRAMNTENPQLQQAIATCNYWIDQYNSNASPANHSFKTTACRYADQAQQIHATETTEAFTPSRSLKACVKPNNRIDGEVKRCMQGQIEPIWRSNN
;
A
#
# COMPACT_ATOMS: atom_id res chain seq x y z
N MET A 1 42.52 -14.38 -51.01
CA MET A 1 41.17 -13.90 -50.61
C MET A 1 40.21 -15.07 -50.62
N LYS A 2 39.72 -15.50 -49.45
CA LYS A 2 38.42 -16.15 -49.18
C LYS A 2 38.52 -17.03 -47.93
N ASN A 3 37.41 -17.04 -47.19
CA ASN A 3 37.04 -17.97 -46.12
C ASN A 3 37.35 -17.53 -44.68
N LEU A 4 36.60 -16.53 -44.20
CA LEU A 4 36.38 -16.28 -42.77
C LEU A 4 35.00 -15.65 -42.59
N SER A 5 33.92 -16.42 -42.73
CA SER A 5 32.56 -15.94 -42.43
C SER A 5 31.55 -17.09 -42.26
N ILE A 6 31.75 -18.02 -41.31
CA ILE A 6 30.66 -18.95 -40.93
C ILE A 6 30.72 -19.29 -39.43
N ILE A 7 30.66 -18.32 -38.51
CA ILE A 7 30.29 -18.61 -37.10
C ILE A 7 29.63 -17.37 -36.44
N VAL A 8 28.50 -16.87 -36.94
CA VAL A 8 27.67 -15.89 -36.17
C VAL A 8 26.16 -16.17 -36.28
N ALA A 9 25.72 -17.19 -37.03
CA ALA A 9 24.30 -17.38 -37.33
C ALA A 9 23.54 -18.36 -36.39
N ALA A 10 24.08 -18.72 -35.23
CA ALA A 10 23.49 -19.75 -34.36
C ALA A 10 23.04 -19.29 -32.96
N LEU A 11 23.12 -17.99 -32.62
CA LEU A 11 22.76 -17.47 -31.29
C LEU A 11 21.52 -16.54 -31.27
N ALA A 12 20.71 -16.51 -32.32
CA ALA A 12 19.56 -15.61 -32.41
C ALA A 12 18.17 -16.30 -32.27
N MET A 13 18.10 -17.61 -32.05
CA MET A 13 16.82 -18.36 -32.07
C MET A 13 16.26 -18.78 -30.69
N LEU A 14 16.81 -18.30 -29.57
CA LEU A 14 16.34 -18.71 -28.23
C LEU A 14 15.63 -17.63 -27.42
N SER A 15 15.39 -16.44 -27.97
CA SER A 15 14.49 -15.46 -27.36
C SER A 15 13.04 -15.70 -27.80
N LEU A 16 12.50 -16.89 -27.50
CA LEU A 16 11.05 -17.04 -27.48
C LEU A 16 10.54 -16.15 -26.34
N PRO A 17 9.66 -15.16 -26.61
CA PRO A 17 8.99 -14.45 -25.54
C PRO A 17 8.18 -15.49 -24.78
N THR A 18 8.57 -15.76 -23.54
CA THR A 18 7.67 -16.41 -22.59
C THR A 18 6.48 -15.47 -22.47
N THR A 19 5.43 -15.73 -23.22
CA THR A 19 4.12 -15.12 -22.99
C THR A 19 3.70 -15.63 -21.62
N SER A 20 4.08 -14.90 -20.58
CA SER A 20 3.49 -15.12 -19.28
C SER A 20 2.00 -14.86 -19.52
N PHE A 21 1.22 -15.93 -19.48
CA PHE A 21 -0.22 -15.82 -19.41
C PHE A 21 -0.50 -15.15 -18.07
N ALA A 22 -0.47 -13.82 -18.04
CA ALA A 22 -1.04 -13.05 -16.96
C ALA A 22 -2.47 -13.57 -16.84
N SER A 23 -2.75 -14.36 -15.79
CA SER A 23 -4.09 -14.87 -15.55
C SER A 23 -5.01 -13.66 -15.45
N ASP A 24 -5.84 -13.46 -16.47
CA ASP A 24 -6.57 -12.21 -16.65
C ASP A 24 -7.70 -12.10 -15.61
N CYS A 25 -7.34 -11.57 -14.44
CA CYS A 25 -8.27 -11.36 -13.33
C CYS A 25 -9.26 -10.21 -13.61
N ALA A 26 -9.09 -9.47 -14.72
CA ALA A 26 -9.95 -8.34 -15.09
C ALA A 26 -11.43 -8.74 -15.25
N LYS A 27 -11.69 -9.99 -15.66
CA LYS A 27 -13.04 -10.54 -15.73
C LYS A 27 -13.76 -10.50 -14.37
N TRP A 28 -13.06 -10.87 -13.30
CA TRP A 28 -13.62 -10.86 -11.95
C TRP A 28 -13.76 -9.45 -11.40
N GLN A 29 -12.84 -8.55 -11.74
CA GLN A 29 -12.90 -7.14 -11.37
C GLN A 29 -14.08 -6.42 -12.02
N SER A 30 -14.31 -6.69 -13.31
CA SER A 30 -15.44 -6.16 -14.06
C SER A 30 -16.79 -6.63 -13.49
N LYS A 31 -16.90 -7.93 -13.17
CA LYS A 31 -18.09 -8.50 -12.54
C LYS A 31 -18.37 -7.89 -11.17
N LEU A 32 -17.34 -7.78 -10.32
CA LEU A 32 -17.46 -7.14 -9.00
C LEU A 32 -17.99 -5.70 -9.11
N LYS A 33 -17.41 -4.90 -10.02
CA LYS A 33 -17.80 -3.50 -10.24
C LYS A 33 -19.21 -3.36 -10.83
N SER A 34 -19.65 -4.32 -11.65
CA SER A 34 -21.01 -4.33 -12.18
C SER A 34 -22.02 -4.67 -11.10
N THR A 35 -21.75 -5.70 -10.29
CA THR A 35 -22.65 -6.13 -9.21
C THR A 35 -22.76 -5.05 -8.13
N GLN A 36 -21.67 -4.37 -7.78
CA GLN A 36 -21.71 -3.24 -6.84
C GLN A 36 -22.60 -2.11 -7.36
N ARG A 37 -22.50 -1.76 -8.65
CA ARG A 37 -23.39 -0.77 -9.27
C ARG A 37 -24.87 -1.17 -9.20
N ASN A 38 -25.20 -2.44 -9.35
CA ASN A 38 -26.57 -2.92 -9.23
C ASN A 38 -27.11 -2.76 -7.80
N ILE A 39 -26.26 -2.98 -6.79
CA ILE A 39 -26.59 -2.75 -5.37
C ILE A 39 -26.78 -1.24 -5.11
N ASP A 40 -25.84 -0.41 -5.55
CA ASP A 40 -25.84 1.04 -5.29
C ASP A 40 -27.03 1.76 -5.95
N ASN A 41 -27.44 1.29 -7.13
CA ASN A 41 -28.57 1.87 -7.86
C ASN A 41 -29.94 1.43 -7.30
N GLY A 42 -29.98 0.54 -6.28
CA GLY A 42 -31.21 0.15 -5.58
C GLY A 42 -32.29 -0.49 -6.47
N GLY A 43 -31.96 -0.92 -7.69
CA GLY A 43 -32.92 -1.23 -8.75
C GLY A 43 -33.57 -2.62 -8.66
N GLY A 44 -33.50 -3.31 -7.52
CA GLY A 44 -33.98 -4.68 -7.37
C GLY A 44 -34.76 -4.92 -6.07
N ASN A 45 -35.62 -5.95 -6.07
CA ASN A 45 -36.33 -6.38 -4.86
C ASN A 45 -35.33 -6.94 -3.83
N GLN A 46 -35.70 -7.01 -2.53
CA GLN A 46 -34.81 -7.48 -1.47
C GLN A 46 -34.11 -8.83 -1.73
N SER A 47 -34.77 -9.77 -2.39
CA SER A 47 -34.21 -11.05 -2.83
C SER A 47 -33.09 -10.87 -3.86
N GLN A 48 -33.29 -9.97 -4.83
CA GLN A 48 -32.28 -9.63 -5.84
C GLN A 48 -31.08 -8.93 -5.22
N VAL A 49 -31.31 -8.02 -4.26
CA VAL A 49 -30.23 -7.37 -3.50
C VAL A 49 -29.42 -8.40 -2.71
N ARG A 50 -30.08 -9.34 -2.01
CA ARG A 50 -29.40 -10.43 -1.30
C ARG A 50 -28.59 -11.32 -2.25
N GLN A 51 -29.10 -11.58 -3.44
CA GLN A 51 -28.37 -12.32 -4.47
C GLN A 51 -27.14 -11.55 -4.95
N TRP A 52 -27.26 -10.26 -5.24
CA TRP A 52 -26.12 -9.43 -5.64
C TRP A 52 -25.05 -9.31 -4.56
N VAL A 53 -25.44 -9.26 -3.28
CA VAL A 53 -24.46 -9.30 -2.17
C VAL A 53 -23.68 -10.62 -2.17
N LYS A 54 -24.37 -11.75 -2.34
CA LYS A 54 -23.70 -13.07 -2.46
C LYS A 54 -22.75 -13.13 -3.66
N GLU A 55 -23.18 -12.62 -4.81
CA GLU A 55 -22.38 -12.56 -6.03
C GLU A 55 -21.16 -11.64 -5.86
N ARG A 56 -21.33 -10.47 -5.23
CA ARG A 56 -20.24 -9.54 -4.89
C ARG A 56 -19.19 -10.23 -4.04
N ASP A 57 -19.59 -10.91 -2.97
CA ASP A 57 -18.67 -11.58 -2.05
C ASP A 57 -17.97 -12.76 -2.72
N TYR A 58 -18.67 -13.46 -3.62
CA TYR A 58 -18.07 -14.50 -4.46
C TYR A 58 -17.01 -13.91 -5.41
N TYR A 59 -17.31 -12.83 -6.13
CA TYR A 59 -16.37 -12.19 -7.04
C TYR A 59 -15.17 -11.58 -6.32
N ALA A 60 -15.37 -10.99 -5.15
CA ALA A 60 -14.29 -10.46 -4.31
C ALA A 60 -13.30 -11.55 -3.90
N ARG A 61 -13.79 -12.68 -3.36
CA ARG A 61 -12.94 -13.84 -2.98
C ARG A 61 -12.25 -14.48 -4.19
N THR A 62 -12.93 -14.54 -5.32
CA THR A 62 -12.38 -15.13 -6.54
C THR A 62 -11.28 -14.24 -7.15
N LEU A 63 -11.47 -12.93 -7.11
CA LEU A 63 -10.47 -11.94 -7.52
C LEU A 63 -9.24 -12.01 -6.62
N GLU A 64 -9.43 -12.06 -5.30
CA GLU A 64 -8.33 -12.22 -4.33
C GLU A 64 -7.53 -13.50 -4.59
N ARG A 65 -8.21 -14.62 -4.82
CA ARG A 65 -7.57 -15.90 -5.17
C ARG A 65 -6.83 -15.84 -6.50
N CYS A 66 -7.40 -15.16 -7.50
CA CYS A 66 -6.77 -14.93 -8.80
C CYS A 66 -5.48 -14.11 -8.64
N HIS A 67 -5.53 -13.04 -7.84
CA HIS A 67 -4.37 -12.20 -7.55
C HIS A 67 -3.27 -12.96 -6.78
N LYS A 68 -3.65 -13.81 -5.81
CA LYS A 68 -2.70 -14.68 -5.10
C LYS A 68 -2.03 -15.70 -6.02
N LYS A 69 -2.77 -16.27 -6.98
CA LYS A 69 -2.25 -17.26 -7.94
C LYS A 69 -1.35 -16.63 -9.01
N ALA A 70 -1.57 -15.36 -9.35
CA ALA A 70 -0.80 -14.63 -10.36
C ALA A 70 0.62 -14.23 -9.90
N GLY A 71 1.01 -14.55 -8.66
CA GLY A 71 2.18 -13.97 -8.02
C GLY A 71 1.93 -12.50 -7.66
N THR A 72 2.56 -12.04 -6.59
CA THR A 72 2.40 -10.72 -5.94
C THR A 72 2.75 -9.49 -6.81
N HIS A 73 2.77 -9.61 -8.13
CA HIS A 73 3.28 -8.63 -9.07
C HIS A 73 2.22 -8.12 -10.04
N ARG A 74 1.15 -7.50 -9.54
CA ARG A 74 0.39 -6.50 -10.33
C ARG A 74 -0.62 -5.77 -9.45
N TRP A 75 -0.11 -4.87 -8.61
CA TRP A 75 -0.90 -3.83 -7.96
C TRP A 75 -1.17 -2.62 -8.87
N VAL A 76 -0.82 -2.75 -10.16
CA VAL A 76 -1.15 -1.77 -11.19
C VAL A 76 -2.48 -2.19 -11.78
N GLU A 77 -3.56 -1.49 -11.40
CA GLU A 77 -4.84 -1.60 -12.12
C GLU A 77 -4.56 -1.33 -13.60
N ALA A 78 -4.85 -2.31 -14.46
CA ALA A 78 -4.72 -2.14 -15.90
C ALA A 78 -5.62 -0.97 -16.32
N THR A 79 -4.98 0.13 -16.74
CA THR A 79 -5.65 1.26 -17.37
C THR A 79 -6.25 0.76 -18.69
N GLY A 80 -7.55 0.48 -18.69
CA GLY A 80 -8.26 0.11 -19.90
C GLY A 80 -8.12 1.21 -20.95
N ASN A 81 -7.52 0.87 -22.11
CA ASN A 81 -7.46 1.73 -23.28
C ASN A 81 -8.88 2.02 -23.78
N SER A 82 -9.46 3.13 -23.36
CA SER A 82 -10.67 3.69 -23.95
C SER A 82 -10.25 4.65 -25.06
N THR A 83 -10.37 4.22 -26.31
CA THR A 83 -10.12 4.99 -27.55
C THR A 83 -11.18 6.07 -27.85
N ARG A 84 -12.09 6.37 -26.91
CA ARG A 84 -13.10 7.42 -27.07
C ARG A 84 -12.53 8.76 -26.59
N PRO A 85 -12.67 9.87 -27.32
CA PRO A 85 -12.27 11.20 -26.82
C PRO A 85 -13.02 11.46 -25.51
N LEU A 86 -12.29 11.49 -24.38
CA LEU A 86 -12.94 11.65 -23.08
C LEU A 86 -13.38 13.12 -22.92
N PRO A 87 -14.67 13.39 -22.64
CA PRO A 87 -15.10 14.72 -22.24
C PRO A 87 -14.33 15.11 -20.98
N SER A 88 -13.93 16.39 -20.86
CA SER A 88 -13.15 16.96 -19.75
C SER A 88 -13.17 16.07 -18.48
N ASN A 89 -12.11 15.27 -18.29
CA ASN A 89 -11.97 14.29 -17.20
C ASN A 89 -11.89 14.93 -15.81
N LYS A 90 -12.25 16.20 -15.65
CA LYS A 90 -12.30 16.82 -14.33
C LYS A 90 -13.41 16.13 -13.53
N PRO A 91 -13.11 15.60 -12.34
CA PRO A 91 -14.14 15.04 -11.49
C PRO A 91 -15.14 16.16 -11.15
N ALA A 92 -16.42 15.78 -11.04
CA ALA A 92 -17.46 16.68 -10.54
C ALA A 92 -17.00 17.36 -9.25
N ARG A 93 -17.44 18.59 -8.98
CA ARG A 93 -16.97 19.36 -7.81
C ARG A 93 -17.13 18.59 -6.49
N SER A 94 -18.17 17.76 -6.37
CA SER A 94 -18.41 16.87 -5.22
C SER A 94 -17.45 15.68 -5.12
N LYS A 95 -16.76 15.32 -6.19
CA LYS A 95 -15.80 14.22 -6.29
C LYS A 95 -14.34 14.70 -6.24
N ARG A 96 -14.11 16.01 -6.14
CA ARG A 96 -12.77 16.57 -5.91
C ARG A 96 -12.36 16.31 -4.47
N GLU A 97 -11.15 15.81 -4.30
CA GLU A 97 -10.60 15.52 -2.99
C GLU A 97 -9.83 16.73 -2.46
N LYS A 98 -9.93 17.01 -1.17
CA LYS A 98 -9.19 18.11 -0.54
C LYS A 98 -7.76 17.68 -0.27
N LEU A 99 -6.82 18.61 -0.39
CA LEU A 99 -5.44 18.38 0.01
C LEU A 99 -5.36 18.09 1.51
N ARG A 100 -4.45 17.19 1.88
CA ARG A 100 -4.14 16.85 3.27
C ARG A 100 -3.29 17.95 3.90
N ALA A 101 -3.57 18.24 5.17
CA ALA A 101 -2.80 19.21 5.94
C ALA A 101 -1.40 18.67 6.27
N MET A 102 -0.38 19.50 6.08
CA MET A 102 1.00 19.21 6.48
C MET A 102 1.22 19.66 7.94
N ASN A 103 0.58 18.96 8.89
CA ASN A 103 0.69 19.27 10.31
C ASN A 103 1.70 18.32 11.00
N THR A 104 2.93 18.28 10.51
CA THR A 104 3.98 17.43 11.07
C THR A 104 5.37 18.02 10.83
N GLU A 105 6.25 17.86 11.81
CA GLU A 105 7.67 18.26 11.73
C GLU A 105 8.56 17.13 11.19
N ASN A 106 8.02 15.92 11.02
CA ASN A 106 8.78 14.78 10.52
C ASN A 106 8.98 14.89 9.00
N PRO A 107 10.22 14.96 8.49
CA PRO A 107 10.50 15.16 7.07
C PRO A 107 10.03 14.00 6.18
N GLN A 108 10.08 12.76 6.68
CA GLN A 108 9.61 11.59 5.92
C GLN A 108 8.10 11.63 5.76
N LEU A 109 7.39 12.01 6.83
CA LEU A 109 5.94 12.15 6.79
C LEU A 109 5.50 13.36 5.94
N GLN A 110 6.24 14.47 5.98
CA GLN A 110 6.02 15.61 5.09
C GLN A 110 6.14 15.18 3.62
N GLN A 111 7.15 14.39 3.26
CA GLN A 111 7.33 13.89 1.89
C GLN A 111 6.19 12.96 1.46
N ALA A 112 5.73 12.07 2.36
CA ALA A 112 4.60 11.20 2.09
C ALA A 112 3.30 12.00 1.85
N ILE A 113 3.02 13.01 2.69
CA ILE A 113 1.87 13.91 2.53
C ILE A 113 1.98 14.73 1.24
N ALA A 114 3.18 15.24 0.91
CA ALA A 114 3.43 15.97 -0.33
C ALA A 114 3.11 15.12 -1.57
N THR A 115 3.55 13.86 -1.56
CA THR A 115 3.31 12.91 -2.66
C THR A 115 1.83 12.59 -2.81
N CYS A 116 1.10 12.40 -1.71
CA CYS A 116 -0.36 12.25 -1.75
C CYS A 116 -1.04 13.50 -2.33
N ASN A 117 -0.66 14.70 -1.85
CA ASN A 117 -1.23 15.97 -2.31
C ASN A 117 -0.98 16.22 -3.80
N TYR A 118 0.20 15.87 -4.31
CA TYR A 118 0.49 15.92 -5.75
C TYR A 118 -0.51 15.08 -6.55
N TRP A 119 -0.73 13.82 -6.14
CA TRP A 119 -1.65 12.95 -6.88
C TRP A 119 -3.12 13.30 -6.70
N ILE A 120 -3.51 13.93 -5.58
CA ILE A 120 -4.82 14.54 -5.42
C ILE A 120 -5.01 15.66 -6.45
N ASP A 121 -4.01 16.51 -6.66
CA ASP A 121 -4.07 17.58 -7.65
C ASP A 121 -4.13 17.03 -9.08
N GLN A 122 -3.30 16.03 -9.40
CA GLN A 122 -3.34 15.35 -10.71
C GLN A 122 -4.72 14.71 -10.97
N TYR A 123 -5.33 14.09 -9.95
CA TYR A 123 -6.67 13.52 -10.06
C TYR A 123 -7.77 14.59 -10.18
N ASN A 124 -7.67 15.68 -9.42
CA ASN A 124 -8.63 16.79 -9.48
C ASN A 124 -8.57 17.55 -10.81
N SER A 125 -7.40 17.57 -11.44
CA SER A 125 -7.17 18.14 -12.76
C SER A 125 -7.55 17.17 -13.89
N ASN A 126 -7.32 15.86 -13.70
CA ASN A 126 -7.65 14.80 -14.65
C ASN A 126 -7.94 13.48 -13.90
N ALA A 127 -9.22 13.13 -13.76
CA ALA A 127 -9.69 11.91 -13.10
C ALA A 127 -9.54 10.68 -14.00
N SER A 128 -8.33 10.43 -14.49
CA SER A 128 -8.00 9.19 -15.18
C SER A 128 -7.94 8.02 -14.17
N PRO A 129 -8.17 6.77 -14.61
CA PRO A 129 -7.96 5.60 -13.77
C PRO A 129 -6.53 5.50 -13.20
N ALA A 130 -5.53 5.93 -13.97
CA ALA A 130 -4.14 5.99 -13.52
C ALA A 130 -3.98 6.97 -12.35
N ASN A 131 -4.46 8.21 -12.50
CA ASN A 131 -4.36 9.23 -11.46
C ASN A 131 -5.14 8.83 -10.21
N HIS A 132 -6.29 8.15 -10.38
CA HIS A 132 -7.02 7.57 -9.25
C HIS A 132 -6.18 6.53 -8.51
N SER A 133 -5.57 5.58 -9.22
CA SER A 133 -4.74 4.52 -8.64
C SER A 133 -3.51 5.08 -7.91
N PHE A 134 -2.81 6.03 -8.54
CA PHE A 134 -1.65 6.69 -7.93
C PHE A 134 -2.03 7.50 -6.70
N LYS A 135 -3.12 8.27 -6.77
CA LYS A 135 -3.67 9.01 -5.62
C LYS A 135 -3.98 8.07 -4.46
N THR A 136 -4.77 7.03 -4.70
CA THR A 136 -5.15 6.06 -3.65
C THR A 136 -3.92 5.40 -3.02
N THR A 137 -2.92 5.05 -3.83
CA THR A 137 -1.69 4.41 -3.33
C THR A 137 -0.85 5.37 -2.49
N ALA A 138 -0.57 6.56 -3.00
CA ALA A 138 0.23 7.57 -2.30
C ALA A 138 -0.43 8.03 -0.99
N CYS A 139 -1.74 8.25 -1.02
CA CYS A 139 -2.49 8.70 0.13
C CYS A 139 -2.62 7.61 1.21
N ARG A 140 -2.78 6.34 0.82
CA ARG A 140 -2.72 5.21 1.76
C ARG A 140 -1.34 5.08 2.42
N TYR A 141 -0.26 5.28 1.66
CA TYR A 141 1.09 5.28 2.24
C TYR A 141 1.27 6.39 3.27
N ALA A 142 0.78 7.60 2.97
CA ALA A 142 0.79 8.71 3.93
C ALA A 142 -0.03 8.38 5.20
N ASP A 143 -1.20 7.74 5.08
CA ASP A 143 -2.00 7.32 6.24
C ASP A 143 -1.25 6.30 7.11
N GLN A 144 -0.58 5.34 6.50
CA GLN A 144 0.23 4.34 7.21
C GLN A 144 1.41 4.98 7.93
N ALA A 145 2.13 5.89 7.27
CA ALA A 145 3.22 6.64 7.88
C ALA A 145 2.75 7.47 9.08
N GLN A 146 1.56 8.10 8.99
CA GLN A 146 0.96 8.83 10.11
C GLN A 146 0.66 7.90 11.29
N GLN A 147 0.13 6.70 11.04
CA GLN A 147 -0.19 5.73 12.09
C GLN A 147 1.07 5.22 12.80
N ILE A 148 2.13 4.92 12.06
CA ILE A 148 3.40 4.45 12.63
C ILE A 148 4.00 5.51 13.57
N HIS A 149 4.01 6.78 13.15
CA HIS A 149 4.52 7.88 13.97
C HIS A 149 3.57 8.30 15.09
N ALA A 150 2.27 8.07 14.98
CA ALA A 150 1.33 8.28 16.08
C ALA A 150 1.49 7.23 17.20
N THR A 151 1.97 6.02 16.89
CA THR A 151 2.34 5.02 17.91
C THR A 151 3.72 5.23 18.53
N GLU A 152 4.55 6.12 17.98
CA GLU A 152 5.72 6.65 18.69
C GLU A 152 5.29 7.76 19.67
N THR A 153 4.29 7.47 20.51
CA THR A 153 4.16 8.21 21.75
C THR A 153 5.38 7.84 22.57
N THR A 154 6.41 8.69 22.53
CA THR A 154 7.40 8.76 23.59
C THR A 154 6.63 8.89 24.88
N GLU A 155 6.39 7.77 25.57
CA GLU A 155 6.18 7.81 27.01
C GLU A 155 7.39 8.57 27.54
N ALA A 156 7.15 9.81 27.96
CA ALA A 156 8.16 10.60 28.62
C ALA A 156 8.67 9.74 29.75
N PHE A 157 9.91 9.26 29.61
CA PHE A 157 10.52 8.37 30.56
C PHE A 157 10.63 9.13 31.88
N THR A 158 9.71 8.86 32.80
CA THR A 158 9.73 9.32 34.17
C THR A 158 10.37 8.21 35.00
N PRO A 159 11.70 8.25 35.22
CA PRO A 159 12.35 7.23 36.01
C PRO A 159 11.78 7.25 37.42
N SER A 160 11.21 6.12 37.86
CA SER A 160 10.81 5.95 39.26
C SER A 160 12.04 5.74 40.16
N ARG A 161 13.18 5.37 39.56
CA ARG A 161 14.46 5.14 40.25
C ARG A 161 15.62 5.79 39.50
N SER A 162 16.60 6.31 40.24
CA SER A 162 17.79 6.94 39.64
C SER A 162 18.65 5.92 38.90
N LEU A 163 19.38 6.37 37.87
CA LEU A 163 20.30 5.53 37.09
C LEU A 163 21.33 4.83 37.99
N LYS A 164 21.81 5.52 39.04
CA LYS A 164 22.77 4.98 40.00
C LYS A 164 22.23 3.77 40.77
N ALA A 165 20.93 3.69 41.01
CA ALA A 165 20.30 2.55 41.68
C ALA A 165 20.14 1.33 40.75
N CYS A 166 20.16 1.54 39.43
CA CYS A 166 19.85 0.53 38.43
C CYS A 166 21.03 0.14 37.53
N VAL A 167 22.16 0.84 37.62
CA VAL A 167 23.33 0.54 36.81
C VAL A 167 23.97 -0.78 37.26
N LYS A 168 24.32 -1.63 36.27
CA LYS A 168 25.03 -2.90 36.51
C LYS A 168 26.50 -2.65 36.85
N PRO A 169 27.19 -3.65 37.46
CA PRO A 169 28.65 -3.67 37.51
C PRO A 169 29.26 -3.43 36.12
N ASN A 170 30.39 -2.72 36.05
CA ASN A 170 31.04 -2.28 34.81
C ASN A 170 30.26 -1.23 33.98
N ASN A 171 29.35 -0.47 34.60
CA ASN A 171 28.60 0.62 33.95
C ASN A 171 27.80 0.18 32.71
N ARG A 172 27.39 -1.08 32.63
CA ARG A 172 26.62 -1.60 31.50
C ARG A 172 25.18 -1.09 31.56
N ILE A 173 24.75 -0.36 30.53
CA ILE A 173 23.39 0.15 30.37
C ILE A 173 22.71 -0.65 29.25
N ASP A 174 21.75 -1.50 29.61
CA ASP A 174 20.98 -2.31 28.67
C ASP A 174 19.49 -2.28 29.01
N GLY A 175 18.69 -3.09 28.29
CA GLY A 175 17.24 -3.13 28.45
C GLY A 175 16.77 -3.45 29.87
N GLU A 176 17.57 -4.15 30.68
CA GLU A 176 17.22 -4.45 32.07
C GLU A 176 17.43 -3.23 32.99
N VAL A 177 18.48 -2.44 32.76
CA VAL A 177 18.67 -1.16 33.46
C VAL A 177 17.50 -0.22 33.20
N LYS A 178 17.01 -0.16 31.95
CA LYS A 178 15.81 0.62 31.60
C LYS A 178 14.57 0.14 32.35
N ARG A 179 14.33 -1.18 32.43
CA ARG A 179 13.21 -1.77 33.20
C ARG A 179 13.35 -1.51 34.70
N CYS A 180 14.57 -1.53 35.25
CA CYS A 180 14.82 -1.19 36.65
C CYS A 180 14.51 0.28 36.92
N MET A 181 14.92 1.20 36.05
CA MET A 181 14.63 2.63 36.20
C MET A 181 13.13 2.94 36.11
N GLN A 182 12.37 2.08 35.44
CA GLN A 182 10.90 2.10 35.40
C GLN A 182 10.25 1.44 36.62
N GLY A 183 11.04 0.86 37.54
CA GLY A 183 10.55 0.17 38.74
C GLY A 183 9.94 -1.21 38.45
N GLN A 184 10.14 -1.77 37.25
CA GLN A 184 9.57 -3.04 36.82
C GLN A 184 10.37 -4.25 37.33
N ILE A 185 11.65 -4.06 37.66
CA ILE A 185 12.53 -5.10 38.21
C ILE A 185 13.39 -4.54 39.34
N GLU A 186 13.74 -5.39 40.30
CA GLU A 186 14.72 -5.05 41.32
C GLU A 186 16.16 -5.23 40.81
N PRO A 187 17.10 -4.35 41.19
CA PRO A 187 18.50 -4.42 40.76
C PRO A 187 19.25 -5.53 41.50
N ILE A 188 18.94 -6.78 41.17
CA ILE A 188 19.66 -7.96 41.69
C ILE A 188 20.75 -8.32 40.69
N TRP A 189 21.76 -7.48 40.58
CA TRP A 189 22.90 -7.74 39.71
C TRP A 189 23.81 -8.75 40.41
N ARG A 190 23.82 -10.01 39.95
CA ARG A 190 24.77 -11.00 40.47
C ARG A 190 26.19 -10.48 40.23
N SER A 191 26.92 -10.17 41.30
CA SER A 191 28.36 -9.98 41.21
C SER A 191 28.97 -11.37 41.03
N ASN A 192 29.28 -11.74 39.80
CA ASN A 192 30.24 -12.82 39.62
C ASN A 192 31.61 -12.22 39.96
N ASN A 193 32.14 -12.60 41.13
CA ASN A 193 33.59 -12.56 41.36
C ASN A 193 34.28 -13.46 40.34
#